data_AF-A0A963GUN5-F1
#
_entry.id   AF-A0A963GUN5-F1
#
_cell.length_a   1.000
_cell.length_b   1.000
_cell.length_c   1.000
_cell.angle_alpha   90.00
_cell.angle_beta   90.00
_cell.angle_gamma   90.00
#
_symmetry.space_group_name_H-M   'P 1'
#
loop_
_entity.id
_entity.type
_entity.pdbx_description
1 polymer ?
#
loop_
_entity_poly.entity_id
_entity_poly.type
_entity_poly.pdbx_seq_one_letter_code
_entity_poly.pdbx_strand_id
1 'polypeptide(L)'
;QAWQSAGLNTRQAAAPAPLGRRPLWLFPAPRPVRVDNLVLLEGPERIQGHWWDNPLSRDYFVAVHRGGTRCWVFVDQTGQWYLHGYFA
;
A
#
# COMPACT_ATOMS: atom_id res chain seq x y z
N GLN A 1 36.70 15.85 -9.44
CA GLN A 1 35.54 16.74 -9.17
C GLN A 1 34.67 16.76 -10.43
N ALA A 2 33.33 16.73 -10.27
CA ALA A 2 32.26 16.95 -11.28
C ALA A 2 31.98 15.84 -12.35
N TRP A 3 30.87 15.07 -12.21
CA TRP A 3 29.57 15.13 -12.97
C TRP A 3 29.63 14.36 -14.33
N GLN A 4 28.72 13.50 -14.84
CA GLN A 4 27.28 13.23 -14.68
C GLN A 4 26.86 11.89 -15.37
N SER A 5 25.80 11.27 -14.83
CA SER A 5 24.66 10.53 -15.42
C SER A 5 24.74 9.72 -16.73
N ALA A 6 24.28 8.45 -16.71
CA ALA A 6 23.09 7.94 -17.45
C ALA A 6 22.95 6.40 -17.50
N GLY A 7 21.71 5.91 -17.39
CA GLY A 7 21.24 4.57 -17.81
C GLY A 7 21.34 3.49 -16.72
N LEU A 8 20.27 2.85 -16.24
CA LEU A 8 19.16 2.30 -17.02
C LEU A 8 17.80 2.57 -16.37
N ASN A 9 16.98 3.23 -17.17
CA ASN A 9 15.55 3.34 -16.99
C ASN A 9 14.92 2.02 -17.47
N THR A 10 14.46 1.21 -16.54
CA THR A 10 13.36 0.29 -16.82
C THR A 10 12.50 0.29 -15.58
N ARG A 11 11.60 1.27 -15.48
CA ARG A 11 10.36 1.07 -14.74
C ARG A 11 9.66 -0.09 -15.42
N GLN A 12 9.97 -1.30 -14.96
CA GLN A 12 9.25 -2.50 -15.34
C GLN A 12 7.81 -2.22 -14.91
N ALA A 13 6.96 -1.90 -15.89
CA ALA A 13 5.53 -1.95 -15.71
C ALA A 13 5.23 -3.41 -15.41
N ALA A 14 5.22 -3.77 -14.12
CA ALA A 14 4.77 -5.06 -13.68
C ALA A 14 3.40 -5.28 -14.32
N ALA A 15 3.23 -6.40 -15.00
CA ALA A 15 1.92 -6.85 -15.46
C ALA A 15 0.91 -6.63 -14.31
N PRO A 16 -0.33 -6.21 -14.59
CA PRO A 16 -1.29 -5.95 -13.52
C PRO A 16 -1.36 -7.21 -12.66
N ALA A 17 -0.84 -7.10 -11.43
CA ALA A 17 -0.96 -8.17 -10.45
C ALA A 17 -2.46 -8.50 -10.38
N PRO A 18 -2.84 -9.79 -10.28
CA PRO A 18 -4.24 -10.17 -10.17
C PRO A 18 -4.88 -9.25 -9.13
N LEU A 19 -5.95 -8.54 -9.52
CA LEU A 19 -6.63 -7.53 -8.69
C LEU A 19 -6.67 -8.07 -7.27
N GLY A 20 -5.82 -7.51 -6.40
CA GLY A 20 -5.60 -8.08 -5.08
C GLY A 20 -6.95 -8.20 -4.39
N ARG A 21 -7.14 -9.26 -3.58
CA ARG A 21 -8.40 -9.47 -2.86
C ARG A 21 -8.80 -8.13 -2.22
N ARG A 22 -9.93 -7.56 -2.66
CA ARG A 22 -10.48 -6.34 -2.06
C ARG A 22 -11.26 -6.75 -0.82
N PRO A 23 -11.08 -6.09 0.32
CA PRO A 23 -11.87 -6.39 1.52
C PRO A 23 -13.36 -6.10 1.27
N LEU A 24 -14.22 -6.87 1.92
CA LEU A 24 -15.68 -6.66 1.85
C LEU A 24 -16.13 -5.47 2.69
N TRP A 25 -15.38 -5.13 3.74
CA TRP A 25 -15.71 -4.05 4.64
C TRP A 25 -14.58 -3.01 4.71
N LEU A 26 -14.90 -1.77 4.34
CA LEU A 26 -14.01 -0.63 4.39
C LEU A 26 -14.49 0.37 5.44
N PHE A 27 -13.54 0.96 6.16
CA PHE A 27 -13.82 2.11 6.99
C PHE A 27 -14.11 3.33 6.10
N PRO A 28 -15.02 4.24 6.52
CA PRO A 28 -15.25 5.51 5.81
C PRO A 28 -13.97 6.36 5.69
N ALA A 29 -13.08 6.25 6.68
CA ALA A 29 -11.75 6.86 6.67
C ALA A 29 -10.70 5.86 7.19
N PRO A 30 -9.52 5.77 6.55
CA PRO A 30 -8.41 4.96 7.05
C PRO A 30 -8.00 5.37 8.47
N ARG A 31 -7.69 4.40 9.31
CA ARG A 31 -7.33 4.62 10.73
C ARG A 31 -5.83 4.37 10.92
N PRO A 32 -5.05 5.27 11.53
CA PRO A 32 -3.63 5.04 11.80
C PRO A 32 -3.42 3.75 12.58
N VAL A 33 -2.40 2.98 12.21
CA VAL A 33 -2.03 1.73 12.91
C VAL A 33 -0.52 1.63 13.02
N ARG A 34 -0.04 1.04 14.11
CA ARG A 34 1.39 0.73 14.25
C ARG A 34 1.73 -0.53 13.46
N VAL A 35 2.80 -0.48 12.68
CA VAL A 35 3.27 -1.66 11.92
C VAL A 35 3.58 -2.86 12.84
N ASP A 36 4.05 -2.61 14.07
CA ASP A 36 4.30 -3.64 15.11
C ASP A 36 3.03 -4.40 15.56
N ASN A 37 1.85 -3.95 15.13
CA ASN A 37 0.58 -4.64 15.39
C ASN A 37 0.12 -5.50 14.20
N LEU A 38 0.91 -5.58 13.13
CA LEU A 38 0.57 -6.20 11.87
C LEU A 38 1.54 -7.33 11.54
N VAL A 39 1.00 -8.45 11.06
CA VAL A 39 1.76 -9.48 10.36
C VAL A 39 1.36 -9.42 8.89
N LEU A 40 2.26 -8.96 8.03
CA LEU A 40 1.98 -8.83 6.59
C LEU A 40 1.91 -10.22 5.94
N LEU A 41 0.85 -10.44 5.14
CA LEU A 41 0.58 -11.70 4.45
C LEU A 41 0.79 -11.60 2.93
N GLU A 42 0.32 -10.51 2.31
CA GLU A 42 0.36 -10.30 0.86
C GLU A 42 0.59 -8.82 0.55
N GLY A 43 1.20 -8.50 -0.60
CA GLY A 43 1.50 -7.14 -1.07
C GLY A 43 3.01 -6.86 -1.27
N PRO A 44 3.40 -5.63 -1.65
CA PRO A 44 2.53 -4.47 -1.82
C PRO A 44 1.76 -4.48 -3.14
N GLU A 45 0.49 -4.07 -3.09
CA GLU A 45 -0.26 -3.60 -4.24
C GLU A 45 -0.28 -2.06 -4.23
N ARG A 46 0.39 -1.45 -5.21
CA ARG A 46 0.47 0.01 -5.30
C ARG A 46 -0.74 0.58 -6.03
N ILE A 47 -1.54 1.39 -5.34
CA ILE A 47 -2.63 2.17 -5.92
C ILE A 47 -2.19 3.63 -6.00
N GLN A 48 -2.14 4.16 -7.22
CA GLN A 48 -1.76 5.54 -7.50
C GLN A 48 -2.95 6.31 -8.07
N GLY A 49 -3.28 7.44 -7.45
CA GLY A 49 -4.18 8.44 -8.01
C GLY A 49 -3.37 9.60 -8.57
N HIS A 50 -3.50 9.85 -9.88
CA HIS A 50 -2.91 11.00 -10.56
C HIS A 50 -4.03 11.97 -10.96
N TRP A 51 -4.63 12.64 -9.99
CA TRP A 51 -5.53 13.77 -10.23
C TRP A 51 -4.73 15.04 -9.98
N TRP A 52 -4.20 15.56 -11.09
CA TRP A 52 -3.39 16.79 -11.35
C TRP A 52 -2.59 17.47 -10.22
N ASP A 53 -3.08 17.61 -9.00
CA ASP A 53 -2.40 18.33 -7.90
C ASP A 53 -2.15 17.52 -6.62
N ASN A 54 -2.67 16.29 -6.49
CA ASN A 54 -2.48 15.50 -5.27
C ASN A 54 -2.08 14.05 -5.58
N PRO A 55 -0.79 13.79 -5.88
CA PRO A 55 -0.32 12.44 -6.16
C PRO A 55 -0.50 11.58 -4.92
N LEU A 56 -1.52 10.72 -4.95
CA LEU A 56 -1.79 9.77 -3.88
C LEU A 56 -1.14 8.44 -4.26
N SER A 57 -0.08 8.04 -3.58
CA SER A 57 0.53 6.72 -3.76
C SER A 57 0.41 5.93 -2.46
N ARG A 58 -0.39 4.86 -2.50
CA ARG A 58 -0.57 3.97 -1.34
C ARG A 58 -0.14 2.56 -1.71
N ASP A 59 0.68 1.98 -0.84
CA ASP A 59 1.08 0.59 -0.95
C ASP A 59 0.23 -0.24 -0.01
N TYR A 60 -0.72 -0.98 -0.57
CA TYR A 60 -1.64 -1.81 0.17
C TYR A 60 -1.07 -3.20 0.42
N PHE A 61 -1.37 -3.74 1.61
CA PHE A 61 -1.03 -5.09 2.03
C PHE A 61 -2.26 -5.76 2.64
N VAL A 62 -2.29 -7.08 2.54
CA VAL A 62 -3.11 -7.91 3.41
C VAL A 62 -2.28 -8.19 4.65
N ALA A 63 -2.84 -8.03 5.84
CA ALA A 63 -2.17 -8.33 7.10
C ALA A 63 -3.11 -9.01 8.10
N VAL A 64 -2.54 -9.62 9.15
CA VAL A 64 -3.28 -10.00 10.36
C VAL A 64 -2.97 -8.96 11.44
N HIS A 65 -4.01 -8.35 12.01
CA HIS A 65 -3.85 -7.47 13.17
C HIS A 65 -3.67 -8.30 14.45
N ARG A 66 -3.13 -7.73 15.54
CA ARG A 66 -2.90 -8.42 16.84
C ARG A 66 -4.08 -9.26 17.37
N GLY A 67 -5.32 -8.97 16.95
CA GLY A 67 -6.51 -9.75 17.31
C GLY A 67 -6.78 -10.99 16.44
N GLY A 68 -5.87 -11.36 15.51
CA GLY A 68 -6.06 -12.47 14.58
C GLY A 68 -6.92 -12.15 13.35
N THR A 69 -7.47 -10.93 13.26
CA THR A 69 -8.34 -10.52 12.17
C THR A 69 -7.55 -10.14 10.92
N ARG A 70 -7.92 -10.72 9.77
CA ARG A 70 -7.35 -10.38 8.46
C ARG A 70 -7.86 -9.02 8.00
N CYS A 71 -6.93 -8.13 7.67
CA CYS A 71 -7.18 -6.72 7.40
C CYS A 71 -6.45 -6.23 6.16
N TRP A 72 -6.95 -5.14 5.60
CA TRP A 72 -6.36 -4.42 4.48
C TRP A 72 -5.75 -3.13 5.00
N VAL A 73 -4.44 -3.02 4.86
CA VAL A 73 -3.65 -1.91 5.39
C VAL A 73 -2.88 -1.25 4.25
N PHE A 74 -2.49 0.01 4.42
CA PHE A 74 -1.53 0.63 3.50
C PHE A 74 -0.51 1.48 4.23
N VAL A 75 0.62 1.71 3.56
CA VAL A 75 1.58 2.76 3.89
C VAL A 75 1.49 3.87 2.84
N ASP A 76 1.48 5.12 3.30
CA ASP A 76 1.50 6.29 2.42
C ASP A 76 2.94 6.75 2.10
N GLN A 77 3.07 7.80 1.29
CA GLN A 77 4.36 8.37 0.90
C GLN A 77 5.20 8.93 2.08
N THR A 78 4.59 9.14 3.25
CA THR A 78 5.30 9.60 4.46
C THR A 78 5.83 8.44 5.29
N GLY A 79 5.47 7.19 4.94
CA GLY A 79 5.78 6.01 5.73
C GLY A 79 4.75 5.71 6.83
N GLN A 80 3.65 6.46 6.91
CA GLN A 80 2.61 6.24 7.90
C GLN A 80 1.70 5.07 7.48
N TRP A 81 1.46 4.16 8.44
CA TRP A 81 0.60 3.00 8.25
C TRP A 81 -0.85 3.27 8.65
N TYR A 82 -1.77 2.74 7.84
CA TYR A 82 -3.21 2.86 8.05
C TYR A 82 -3.92 1.53 7.86
N LEU A 83 -4.91 1.27 8.69
CA LEU A 83 -5.93 0.24 8.52
C LEU A 83 -7.09 0.81 7.71
N HIS A 84 -7.39 0.20 6.56
CA HIS A 84 -8.46 0.64 5.67
C HIS A 84 -9.71 -0.24 5.73
N GLY A 85 -9.58 -1.52 6.08
CA GLY A 85 -10.73 -2.43 6.18
C GLY A 85 -10.41 -3.83 6.65
N TYR A 86 -11.43 -4.69 6.72
CA TYR A 86 -11.33 -6.10 7.10
C TYR A 86 -11.90 -7.02 6.01
N PHE A 87 -11.36 -8.25 5.94
CA PHE A 87 -11.73 -9.23 4.92
C PHE A 87 -12.97 -10.11 5.24
N ALA A 88 -13.53 -9.96 6.45
CA ALA A 88 -14.48 -10.87 7.11
C ALA A 88 -13.87 -12.19 7.60
#